data_AF-A0A372H0M5-F1
#
_entry.id   AF-A0A372H0M5-F1
#
_cell.length_a   1.000
_cell.length_b   1.000
_cell.length_c   1.000
_cell.angle_alpha   90.00
_cell.angle_beta   90.00
_cell.angle_gamma   90.00
#
_symmetry.space_group_name_H-M   'P 1'
#
loop_
_entity.id
_entity.type
_entity.pdbx_description
1 polymer ?
#
loop_
_entity_poly.entity_id
_entity_poly.type
_entity_poly.pdbx_seq_one_letter_code
_entity_poly.pdbx_strand_id
1 'polypeptide(L)'
;MGLLNRDPGNPSGNYKVSLKIRDNNDLLLNIASLLEVCVFALDGNGMLLFPNHQNVTKHDSVCRVLELVLNILPHSQMDFMDYVTEKLNGLDHTKTKSPKNQHL
;
A
#
# COMPACT_ATOMS: atom_id res chain seq x y z
N MET A 1 -11.78 -1.55 -13.71
CA MET A 1 -11.08 -1.29 -15.00
C MET A 1 -10.75 0.20 -15.07
N GLY A 2 -9.50 0.58 -14.81
CA GLY A 2 -9.06 1.99 -14.85
C GLY A 2 -8.85 2.46 -16.29
N LEU A 3 -9.23 3.70 -16.58
CA LEU A 3 -9.04 4.32 -17.90
C LEU A 3 -7.67 5.00 -17.95
N LEU A 4 -6.85 4.64 -18.93
CA LEU A 4 -5.58 5.34 -19.21
C LEU A 4 -5.91 6.67 -19.90
N ASN A 5 -5.87 7.77 -19.16
CA ASN A 5 -6.07 9.10 -19.73
C ASN A 5 -4.70 9.72 -20.06
N ARG A 6 -4.49 9.99 -21.35
CA ARG A 6 -3.31 10.75 -21.80
C ARG A 6 -3.50 12.20 -21.38
N ASP A 7 -2.54 12.74 -20.63
CA ASP A 7 -2.54 14.16 -20.29
C ASP A 7 -2.23 14.98 -21.55
N PRO A 8 -3.18 15.77 -22.09
CA PRO A 8 -2.97 16.49 -23.33
C PRO A 8 -1.94 17.63 -23.21
N GLY A 9 -1.54 18.00 -21.99
CA GLY A 9 -0.62 19.13 -21.73
C GLY A 9 0.85 18.76 -21.57
N ASN A 10 1.22 17.47 -21.48
CA ASN A 10 2.60 17.07 -21.22
C ASN A 10 3.27 16.41 -22.46
N PRO A 11 4.21 17.09 -23.14
CA PRO A 11 4.94 16.51 -24.26
C PRO A 11 5.94 15.41 -23.85
N SER A 12 6.22 15.22 -22.54
CA SER A 12 7.23 14.28 -22.04
C SER A 12 6.81 12.81 -22.00
N GLY A 13 5.62 12.44 -22.47
CA GLY A 13 5.20 11.03 -22.54
C GLY A 13 4.92 10.35 -21.18
N ASN A 14 4.75 11.12 -20.10
CA ASN A 14 4.36 10.55 -18.80
C ASN A 14 2.89 10.16 -18.82
N TYR A 15 2.59 8.89 -18.51
CA TYR A 15 1.22 8.40 -18.35
C TYR A 15 0.75 8.57 -16.92
N LYS A 16 -0.40 9.21 -16.72
CA LYS A 16 -1.06 9.28 -15.42
C LYS A 16 -2.12 8.19 -15.33
N VAL A 17 -1.98 7.32 -14.33
CA VAL A 17 -2.98 6.28 -14.04
C VAL A 17 -3.77 6.70 -12.82
N SER A 18 -5.09 6.75 -12.94
CA SER A 18 -6.00 6.99 -11.82
C SER A 18 -6.61 5.67 -11.39
N LEU A 19 -6.34 5.25 -10.14
CA LEU A 19 -6.98 4.10 -9.53
C LEU A 19 -8.13 4.59 -8.64
N LYS A 20 -9.34 4.07 -8.88
CA LYS A 20 -10.51 4.40 -8.05
C LYS A 20 -10.69 3.28 -7.04
N ILE A 21 -10.61 3.61 -5.77
CA ILE A 21 -10.73 2.66 -4.66
C ILE A 21 -12.03 2.96 -3.93
N ARG A 22 -12.85 1.93 -3.73
CA ARG A 22 -14.17 2.08 -3.09
C ARG A 22 -14.08 2.10 -1.57
N ASP A 23 -13.32 1.18 -1.00
CA ASP A 23 -13.24 0.94 0.44
C ASP A 23 -11.90 0.24 0.80
N ASN A 24 -11.66 0.02 2.09
CA ASN A 24 -10.42 -0.58 2.57
C ASN A 24 -10.26 -2.05 2.14
N ASN A 25 -11.35 -2.79 1.93
CA ASN A 25 -11.26 -4.17 1.44
C ASN A 25 -10.87 -4.18 -0.04
N ASP A 26 -11.42 -3.28 -0.84
CA ASP A 26 -11.04 -3.06 -2.23
C ASP A 26 -9.56 -2.65 -2.33
N LEU A 27 -9.09 -1.74 -1.46
CA LEU A 27 -7.67 -1.39 -1.37
C LEU A 27 -6.79 -2.61 -1.06
N LEU A 28 -7.17 -3.39 -0.04
CA LEU A 28 -6.43 -4.58 0.38
C LEU A 28 -6.36 -5.62 -0.75
N LEU A 29 -7.47 -5.83 -1.46
CA LEU A 29 -7.53 -6.74 -2.60
C LEU A 29 -6.60 -6.29 -3.72
N ASN A 30 -6.59 -5.00 -4.06
CA ASN A 30 -5.70 -4.46 -5.09
C ASN A 30 -4.22 -4.63 -4.70
N ILE A 31 -3.85 -4.36 -3.44
CA ILE A 31 -2.49 -4.59 -2.94
C ILE A 31 -2.13 -6.08 -3.03
N ALA A 32 -3.02 -6.97 -2.58
CA ALA A 32 -2.79 -8.41 -2.58
C ALA A 32 -2.59 -8.94 -4.01
N SER A 33 -3.44 -8.54 -4.97
CA SER A 33 -3.30 -8.94 -6.37
C SER A 33 -2.00 -8.44 -6.99
N LEU A 34 -1.54 -7.22 -6.67
CA LEU A 34 -0.24 -6.73 -7.13
C LEU A 34 0.91 -7.59 -6.57
N LEU A 35 0.88 -7.91 -5.28
CA LEU A 35 1.89 -8.78 -4.66
C LEU A 35 1.88 -10.20 -5.23
N GLU A 36 0.71 -10.75 -5.54
CA GLU A 36 0.57 -12.05 -6.20
C GLU A 36 1.27 -12.06 -7.57
N VAL A 37 1.14 -10.98 -8.34
CA VAL A 37 1.86 -10.82 -9.61
C VAL A 37 3.38 -10.75 -9.41
N CYS A 38 3.87 -10.13 -8.33
CA CYS A 38 5.30 -10.20 -7.97
C CYS A 38 5.76 -11.65 -7.76
N VAL A 39 5.02 -12.41 -6.95
CA VAL A 39 5.34 -13.81 -6.65
C VAL A 39 5.34 -14.63 -7.94
N PHE A 40 4.33 -14.44 -8.79
CA PHE A 40 4.22 -15.13 -10.07
C PHE A 40 5.38 -14.77 -11.04
N ALA A 41 5.82 -13.52 -11.06
CA ALA A 41 6.96 -13.08 -11.86
C ALA A 41 8.30 -13.62 -11.34
N LEU A 42 8.48 -13.66 -10.02
CA LEU A 42 9.67 -14.21 -9.36
C LEU A 42 9.80 -15.72 -9.57
N ASP A 43 8.69 -16.44 -9.56
CA ASP A 43 8.63 -17.88 -9.89
C ASP A 43 8.91 -18.17 -11.38
N GLY A 44 9.11 -17.11 -12.17
CA GLY A 44 9.49 -17.20 -13.58
C GLY A 44 8.34 -17.43 -14.54
N ASN A 45 7.11 -17.45 -14.03
CA ASN A 45 5.89 -17.69 -14.79
C ASN A 45 5.16 -16.38 -15.18
N GLY A 46 5.49 -15.26 -14.55
CA GLY A 46 4.91 -13.94 -14.83
C GLY A 46 5.86 -12.99 -15.57
N MET A 47 5.40 -12.41 -16.67
CA MET A 47 5.95 -11.16 -17.21
C MET A 47 4.91 -10.06 -17.07
N LEU A 48 5.25 -8.97 -16.39
CA LEU A 48 4.36 -7.83 -16.18
C LEU A 48 4.43 -6.78 -17.28
N LEU A 49 5.47 -6.88 -18.09
CA LEU A 49 5.81 -5.88 -19.08
C LEU A 49 5.64 -6.55 -20.46
N PHE A 50 5.03 -5.82 -21.40
CA PHE A 50 4.71 -6.27 -22.77
C PHE A 50 5.91 -6.89 -23.52
N PRO A 51 5.75 -7.87 -24.42
CA PRO A 51 6.89 -8.49 -25.14
C PRO A 51 7.77 -7.54 -26.00
N ASN A 52 7.41 -6.25 -26.14
CA ASN A 52 8.09 -5.28 -26.99
C ASN A 52 9.33 -4.58 -26.38
N HIS A 53 9.68 -4.81 -25.12
CA HIS A 53 10.90 -4.26 -24.52
C HIS A 53 11.83 -5.41 -24.09
N GLN A 54 12.63 -5.87 -25.04
CA GLN A 54 13.54 -7.02 -24.92
C GLN A 54 14.65 -6.86 -23.86
N ASN A 55 14.76 -5.69 -23.23
CA ASN A 55 15.83 -5.37 -22.27
C ASN A 55 15.36 -5.31 -20.82
N VAL A 56 14.09 -5.62 -20.53
CA VAL A 56 13.57 -5.49 -19.17
C VAL A 56 13.69 -6.81 -18.42
N THR A 57 14.35 -6.79 -17.27
CA THR A 57 14.59 -7.99 -16.47
C THR A 57 13.38 -8.31 -15.60
N LYS A 58 13.30 -9.56 -15.12
CA LYS A 58 12.28 -9.96 -14.12
C LYS A 58 12.34 -9.07 -12.87
N HIS A 59 13.55 -8.66 -12.48
CA HIS A 59 13.79 -7.78 -11.35
C HIS A 59 13.13 -6.40 -11.55
N ASP A 60 13.25 -5.82 -12.75
CA ASP A 60 12.63 -4.52 -13.07
C ASP A 60 11.09 -4.58 -12.99
N SER A 61 10.51 -5.70 -13.41
CA SER A 61 9.06 -5.93 -13.29
C SER A 61 8.61 -5.95 -11.83
N VAL A 62 9.35 -6.65 -10.96
CA VAL A 62 9.06 -6.73 -9.53
C VAL A 62 9.24 -5.37 -8.86
N CYS A 63 10.32 -4.64 -9.17
CA CYS A 63 10.55 -3.29 -8.65
C CYS A 63 9.38 -2.35 -8.96
N ARG A 64 8.86 -2.38 -10.21
CA ARG A 64 7.72 -1.52 -10.59
C ARG A 64 6.43 -1.84 -9.83
N VAL A 65 6.17 -3.10 -9.51
CA VAL A 65 5.02 -3.45 -8.68
C VAL A 65 5.20 -2.97 -7.25
N LEU A 66 6.38 -3.17 -6.68
CA LEU A 66 6.66 -2.73 -5.31
C LEU A 66 6.52 -1.21 -5.19
N GLU A 67 6.99 -0.45 -6.17
CA GLU A 67 6.74 0.99 -6.26
C GLU A 67 5.25 1.32 -6.33
N LEU A 68 4.46 0.57 -7.12
CA LEU A 68 3.02 0.79 -7.21
C LEU A 68 2.32 0.52 -5.87
N VAL A 69 2.70 -0.58 -5.19
CA VAL A 69 2.21 -0.93 -3.85
C VAL A 69 2.53 0.18 -2.86
N LEU A 70 3.77 0.67 -2.82
CA LEU A 70 4.18 1.77 -1.94
C LEU A 70 3.37 3.06 -2.16
N ASN A 71 3.00 3.34 -3.42
CA ASN A 71 2.19 4.51 -3.77
C ASN A 71 0.71 4.40 -3.39
N ILE A 72 0.17 3.17 -3.27
CA ILE A 72 -1.24 2.95 -2.89
C ILE A 72 -1.42 2.64 -1.39
N LEU A 73 -0.33 2.39 -0.65
CA LEU A 73 -0.40 2.18 0.78
C LEU A 73 -1.03 3.39 1.49
N PRO A 74 -1.97 3.17 2.43
CA PRO A 74 -2.69 4.25 3.07
C PRO A 74 -1.89 4.82 4.25
N HIS A 75 -0.78 5.52 3.96
CA HIS A 75 0.16 6.06 4.97
C HIS A 75 -0.54 6.83 6.10
N SER A 76 -1.46 7.73 5.77
CA SER A 76 -2.21 8.50 6.76
C SER A 76 -3.14 7.65 7.65
N GLN A 77 -3.63 6.51 7.15
CA GLN A 77 -4.43 5.58 7.95
C GLN A 77 -3.55 4.74 8.88
N MET A 78 -2.35 4.38 8.44
CA MET A 78 -1.34 3.72 9.29
C MET A 78 -0.93 4.64 10.44
N ASP A 79 -0.58 5.90 10.16
CA ASP A 79 -0.24 6.89 11.19
C ASP A 79 -1.37 7.08 12.22
N PHE A 80 -2.62 7.11 11.73
CA PHE A 80 -3.79 7.20 12.59
C PHE A 80 -3.96 5.95 13.47
N MET A 81 -3.71 4.77 12.92
CA MET A 81 -3.78 3.52 13.68
C MET A 81 -2.69 3.44 14.76
N ASP A 82 -1.49 3.93 14.47
CA ASP A 82 -0.41 4.03 15.46
C ASP A 82 -0.80 4.97 16.60
N TYR A 83 -1.37 6.13 16.27
CA TYR A 83 -1.89 7.09 17.26
C TYR A 83 -3.00 6.47 18.14
N VAL A 84 -3.98 5.77 17.54
CA VAL A 84 -5.04 5.10 18.30
C VAL A 84 -4.46 4.03 19.23
N THR A 85 -3.49 3.27 18.74
CA THR A 85 -2.80 2.22 19.52
C THR A 85 -2.06 2.83 20.71
N GLU A 86 -1.34 3.94 20.51
CA GLU A 86 -0.67 4.68 21.58
C GLU A 86 -1.67 5.14 22.66
N LYS A 87 -2.82 5.71 22.25
CA LYS A 87 -3.85 6.17 23.19
C LYS A 87 -4.49 5.03 23.97
N LEU A 88 -4.81 3.92 23.32
CA LEU A 88 -5.38 2.75 23.98
C LEU A 88 -4.41 2.16 25.02
N ASN A 89 -3.14 2.02 24.64
CA ASN A 89 -2.09 1.55 25.56
C ASN A 89 -1.90 2.51 26.75
N GLY A 90 -1.97 3.83 26.50
CA GLY A 90 -1.90 4.84 27.56
C GLY A 90 -3.08 4.79 28.56
N LEU A 91 -4.25 4.34 28.12
CA LEU A 91 -5.45 4.23 28.97
C LEU A 91 -5.35 3.05 29.95
N ASP A 92 -4.73 1.94 29.55
CA ASP A 92 -4.55 0.78 30.43
C ASP A 92 -3.64 1.06 31.64
N HIS A 93 -2.71 2.01 31.52
CA HIS A 93 -1.82 2.42 32.61
C HIS A 93 -2.46 3.35 33.65
N THR A 94 -3.66 3.90 33.40
CA THR A 94 -4.32 4.86 34.29
C THR A 94 -5.33 4.22 35.27
N LYS A 95 -5.75 2.97 35.03
CA LYS A 95 -6.70 2.26 35.90
C LYS A 95 -6.09 1.69 37.19
N THR A 96 -4.77 1.69 37.35
CA THR A 96 -4.08 1.04 38.50
C THR A 96 -3.73 1.99 39.65
N LYS A 97 -4.14 3.27 39.60
CA LYS A 97 -3.94 4.22 40.71
C LYS A 97 -5.27 4.50 41.42
N SER A 98 -5.86 3.47 42.03
CA SER A 98 -6.85 3.69 43.08
C SER A 98 -6.12 4.14 44.36
N PRO A 99 -6.58 5.19 45.07
CA PRO A 99 -5.87 5.74 46.23
C PRO A 99 -5.80 4.69 47.34
N LYS A 100 -4.59 4.42 47.84
CA LYS A 100 -4.38 3.59 49.03
C LYS A 100 -5.21 4.19 50.18
N ASN A 101 -6.21 3.44 50.64
CA ASN A 101 -6.88 3.69 51.90
C ASN A 101 -5.79 3.76 53.00
N GLN A 102 -5.52 4.97 53.50
CA GLN A 102 -4.83 5.15 54.77
C GLN A 102 -5.84 4.80 55.85
N HIS A 103 -5.70 3.61 56.41
CA HIS A 103 -6.39 3.21 57.62
C HIS A 103 -5.35 2.87 58.69
N LEU A 104 -5.54 3.53 59.84
CA LEU A 104 -4.80 3.51 61.11
C LEU A 104 -3.49 4.31 61.16
#